data_AF-A0A832CV45-F1
#
_entry.id   AF-A0A832CV45-F1
#
_cell.length_a   1.000
_cell.length_b   1.000
_cell.length_c   1.000
_cell.angle_alpha   90.00
_cell.angle_beta   90.00
_cell.angle_gamma   90.00
#
_symmetry.space_group_name_H-M   'P 1'
#
loop_
_entity.id
_entity.type
_entity.pdbx_description
1 polymer ?
#
loop_
_entity_poly.entity_id
_entity_poly.type
_entity_poly.pdbx_seq_one_letter_code
_entity_poly.pdbx_strand_id
1 'polypeptide(L)'
;MPFIVQCPHQDCRKYMLLEDHARGQTVECLICKHPIKVEGRHPGGNPTPHAGSAPSSNTPGVPTQQVVACPHCSTPLRLPPGNNPRLRCGRCSKEFAVRT
;
A
#
# COMPACT_ATOMS: atom_id res chain seq x y z
N MET A 1 -22.27 5.38 -19.04
CA MET A 1 -21.52 6.22 -20.01
C MET A 1 -20.04 5.98 -19.82
N PRO A 2 -19.25 5.71 -20.87
CA PRO A 2 -17.83 5.48 -20.71
C PRO A 2 -17.09 6.76 -20.29
N PHE A 3 -15.98 6.60 -19.58
CA PHE A 3 -15.08 7.69 -19.21
C PHE A 3 -13.63 7.29 -19.47
N ILE A 4 -12.78 8.29 -19.56
CA ILE A 4 -11.36 8.10 -19.86
C ILE A 4 -10.56 8.20 -18.56
N VAL A 5 -9.65 7.25 -18.34
CA VAL A 5 -8.63 7.31 -17.29
C VAL A 5 -7.25 7.16 -17.88
N GLN A 6 -6.27 7.78 -17.25
CA GLN A 6 -4.86 7.59 -17.59
C GLN A 6 -4.23 6.56 -16.66
N CYS A 7 -3.43 5.65 -17.21
CA CYS A 7 -2.66 4.72 -16.40
C CYS A 7 -1.61 5.50 -15.56
N PRO A 8 -1.54 5.30 -14.22
CA PRO A 8 -0.59 5.99 -13.35
C PRO A 8 0.86 5.47 -13.51
N HIS A 9 1.05 4.35 -14.20
CA HIS A 9 2.37 3.80 -14.47
C HIS A 9 3.18 4.78 -15.33
N GLN A 10 4.31 5.27 -14.80
CA GLN A 10 5.06 6.38 -15.41
C GLN A 10 5.56 6.09 -16.82
N ASP A 11 5.85 4.82 -17.11
CA ASP A 11 6.31 4.36 -18.43
C ASP A 11 5.15 4.15 -19.41
N CYS A 12 3.95 3.82 -18.91
CA CYS A 12 2.82 3.51 -19.77
C CYS A 12 2.02 4.76 -20.14
N ARG A 13 1.53 5.51 -19.13
CA ARG A 13 0.71 6.74 -19.25
C ARG A 13 -0.38 6.72 -20.34
N LYS A 14 -0.79 5.55 -20.83
CA LYS A 14 -1.82 5.39 -21.86
C LYS A 14 -3.18 5.72 -21.30
N TYR A 15 -4.01 6.30 -22.14
CA TYR A 15 -5.42 6.52 -21.85
C TYR A 15 -6.24 5.27 -22.14
N MET A 16 -7.17 4.97 -21.27
CA MET A 16 -8.09 3.85 -21.38
C MET A 16 -9.52 4.33 -21.25
N LEU A 17 -10.39 3.73 -22.06
CA LEU A 17 -11.81 3.93 -22.01
C LEU A 17 -12.42 2.87 -21.11
N LEU A 18 -13.01 3.30 -19.99
CA LEU A 18 -13.64 2.45 -19.00
C LEU A 18 -15.14 2.68 -19.00
N GLU A 19 -15.90 1.63 -18.70
CA GLU A 19 -17.33 1.70 -18.50
C GLU A 19 -17.68 2.20 -17.10
N ASP A 20 -18.83 2.86 -16.95
CA ASP A 20 -19.27 3.50 -15.70
C ASP A 20 -19.31 2.53 -14.51
N HIS A 21 -19.65 1.27 -14.76
CA HIS A 21 -19.68 0.22 -13.74
C HIS A 21 -18.29 -0.09 -13.14
N ALA A 22 -17.21 0.27 -13.83
CA ALA A 22 -15.85 0.09 -13.35
C ALA A 22 -15.43 1.17 -12.33
N ARG A 23 -16.25 2.21 -12.13
CA ARG A 23 -16.01 3.22 -11.10
C ARG A 23 -16.09 2.59 -9.70
N GLY A 24 -15.14 2.93 -8.84
CA GLY A 24 -15.01 2.31 -7.52
C GLY A 24 -14.39 0.91 -7.54
N GLN A 25 -14.10 0.36 -8.71
CA GLN A 25 -13.39 -0.90 -8.86
C GLN A 25 -11.91 -0.67 -9.21
N THR A 26 -11.09 -1.70 -8.99
CA THR A 26 -9.71 -1.74 -9.47
C THR A 26 -9.71 -2.45 -10.82
N VAL A 27 -9.35 -1.73 -11.88
CA VAL A 27 -9.17 -2.34 -13.21
C VAL A 27 -7.70 -2.52 -13.53
N GLU A 28 -7.37 -3.48 -14.37
CA GLU A 28 -6.00 -3.63 -14.88
C GLU A 28 -5.80 -2.83 -16.18
N CYS A 29 -4.63 -2.21 -16.32
CA CYS A 29 -4.25 -1.59 -17.57
C CYS A 29 -4.05 -2.66 -18.65
N LEU A 30 -4.76 -2.57 -19.77
CA LEU A 30 -4.65 -3.56 -20.85
C LEU A 30 -3.30 -3.49 -21.61
N ILE A 31 -2.47 -2.50 -21.32
CA ILE A 31 -1.18 -2.27 -21.98
C ILE A 31 -0.01 -2.74 -21.12
N CYS A 32 0.02 -2.33 -19.85
CA CYS A 32 1.13 -2.62 -18.93
C CYS A 32 0.73 -3.51 -17.75
N LYS A 33 -0.52 -3.98 -17.69
CA LYS A 33 -1.08 -4.81 -16.60
C LYS A 33 -1.06 -4.15 -15.21
N HIS A 34 -0.77 -2.85 -15.14
CA HIS A 34 -0.75 -2.12 -13.88
C HIS A 34 -2.17 -1.92 -13.32
N PRO A 35 -2.42 -2.19 -12.02
CA PRO A 35 -3.71 -1.98 -11.41
C PRO A 35 -4.03 -0.49 -11.26
N ILE A 36 -5.25 -0.08 -11.62
CA ILE A 36 -5.75 1.29 -11.60
C ILE A 36 -6.97 1.33 -10.69
N LYS A 37 -6.88 2.08 -9.59
CA LYS A 37 -8.02 2.34 -8.71
C LYS A 37 -8.85 3.47 -9.32
N VAL A 38 -10.04 3.15 -9.80
CA VAL A 38 -10.91 4.11 -10.46
C VAL A 38 -11.72 4.84 -9.41
N GLU A 39 -11.39 6.09 -9.10
CA GLU A 39 -12.19 6.90 -8.18
C GLU A 39 -13.52 7.29 -8.84
N GLY A 40 -14.63 6.79 -8.29
CA GLY A 40 -15.97 7.23 -8.69
C GLY A 40 -16.18 8.67 -8.25
N ARG A 41 -16.69 9.54 -9.13
CA ARG A 41 -17.11 10.89 -8.75
C ARG A 41 -18.26 10.77 -7.75
N HIS A 42 -18.01 11.02 -6.47
CA HIS A 42 -19.07 11.31 -5.50
C HIS A 42 -19.06 12.83 -5.25
N PRO A 43 -20.10 13.58 -5.64
CA PRO A 43 -20.24 14.98 -5.23
C PRO A 43 -20.70 15.02 -3.76
N GLY A 44 -19.80 15.41 -2.86
CA GLY A 44 -20.13 15.73 -1.47
C GLY A 44 -19.98 14.57 -0.50
N GLY A 45 -18.81 14.45 0.10
CA GLY A 45 -18.57 13.55 1.23
C GLY A 45 -17.13 13.65 1.70
N ASN A 46 -16.94 14.30 2.84
CA ASN A 46 -15.73 14.27 3.67
C ASN A 46 -15.06 12.86 3.64
N PRO A 47 -13.72 12.72 3.51
CA PRO A 47 -13.07 11.41 3.51
C PRO A 47 -13.19 10.75 4.89
N THR A 48 -14.26 9.99 5.10
CA THR A 48 -14.34 9.03 6.19
C THR A 48 -13.65 7.73 5.73
N PRO A 49 -12.53 7.32 6.33
CA PRO A 49 -11.96 6.00 6.11
C PRO A 49 -12.92 4.94 6.68
N HIS A 50 -13.78 4.37 5.84
CA HIS A 50 -14.51 3.15 6.20
C HIS A 50 -13.56 1.96 6.13
N ALA A 51 -12.85 1.76 7.24
CA ALA A 51 -12.67 0.44 7.78
C ALA A 51 -14.07 -0.11 8.17
N GLY A 52 -14.42 -1.24 7.58
CA GLY A 52 -15.49 -2.14 7.98
C GLY A 52 -15.06 -3.51 7.47
N SER A 53 -14.18 -4.25 8.14
CA SER A 53 -14.32 -4.77 9.52
C SER A 53 -15.67 -5.45 9.70
N ALA A 54 -15.73 -6.71 9.28
CA ALA A 54 -16.52 -7.69 10.02
C ALA A 54 -15.96 -7.76 11.46
N PRO A 55 -16.78 -7.69 12.52
CA PRO A 55 -16.32 -8.02 13.87
C PRO A 55 -16.26 -9.54 14.01
N SER A 56 -15.24 -10.17 13.43
CA SER A 56 -14.83 -11.50 13.86
C SER A 56 -13.72 -11.33 14.88
N SER A 57 -14.16 -11.07 16.12
CA SER A 57 -13.34 -11.20 17.30
C SER A 57 -12.93 -12.66 17.45
N ASN A 58 -11.81 -13.03 16.85
CA ASN A 58 -11.03 -14.18 17.27
C ASN A 58 -9.56 -13.92 16.90
N THR A 59 -8.86 -13.21 17.79
CA THR A 59 -7.40 -13.20 17.81
C THR A 59 -6.96 -14.59 18.25
N PRO A 60 -6.17 -15.31 17.45
CA PRO A 60 -4.92 -15.82 18.01
C PRO A 60 -3.71 -15.57 17.09
N GLY A 61 -2.78 -14.74 17.59
CA GLY A 61 -1.34 -14.94 17.38
C GLY A 61 -0.69 -14.45 16.09
N VAL A 62 -0.73 -13.14 15.79
CA VAL A 62 0.35 -12.57 14.97
C VAL A 62 1.55 -12.38 15.90
N PRO A 63 2.70 -13.03 15.69
CA PRO A 63 3.86 -12.81 16.55
C PRO A 63 4.17 -11.32 16.52
N THR A 64 4.23 -10.69 17.69
CA THR A 64 4.58 -9.28 17.90
C THR A 64 5.89 -8.98 17.20
N GLN A 65 5.82 -8.63 15.93
CA GLN A 65 7.01 -8.43 15.11
C GLN A 65 7.44 -7.00 15.38
N GLN A 66 8.42 -6.86 16.27
CA GLN A 66 8.90 -5.57 16.73
C GLN A 66 9.35 -4.73 15.53
N VAL A 67 8.72 -3.57 15.35
CA VAL A 67 9.08 -2.61 14.30
C VAL A 67 10.01 -1.59 14.93
N VAL A 68 11.22 -1.43 14.38
CA VAL A 68 12.18 -0.41 14.83
C VAL A 68 12.39 0.64 13.74
N ALA A 69 12.69 1.87 14.15
CA ALA A 69 13.05 2.93 13.21
C ALA A 69 14.57 2.92 12.96
N CYS A 70 14.97 3.11 11.70
CA CYS A 70 16.38 3.31 11.38
C CYS A 70 16.87 4.68 11.91
N PRO A 71 18.00 4.75 12.64
CA PRO A 71 18.50 6.02 13.23
C PRO A 71 19.00 7.05 12.19
N HIS A 72 19.19 6.66 10.94
CA HIS A 72 19.67 7.56 9.89
C HIS A 72 18.58 8.13 8.98
N CYS A 73 17.43 7.48 8.89
CA CYS A 73 16.38 7.86 7.92
C CYS A 73 14.97 7.64 8.47
N SER A 74 14.84 7.28 9.75
CA SER A 74 13.57 7.02 10.45
C SER A 74 12.64 6.03 9.76
N THR A 75 13.19 5.19 8.89
CA THR A 75 12.42 4.19 8.14
C THR A 75 12.02 3.04 9.06
N PRO A 76 10.77 2.58 9.06
CA PRO A 76 10.34 1.41 9.83
C PRO A 76 10.92 0.13 9.21
N LEU A 77 11.60 -0.66 10.03
CA LEU A 77 12.11 -1.98 9.69
C LEU A 77 11.49 -3.04 10.59
N ARG A 78 11.12 -4.18 9.98
CA ARG A 78 10.58 -5.34 10.70
C ARG A 78 11.75 -6.19 11.22
N LEU A 79 11.80 -6.43 12.53
CA LEU A 79 12.78 -7.36 13.09
C LEU A 79 12.30 -8.81 12.91
N PRO A 80 13.13 -9.71 12.37
CA PRO A 80 12.86 -11.13 12.49
C PRO A 80 12.96 -11.55 13.97
N PRO A 81 12.13 -12.50 14.44
CA PRO A 81 12.22 -13.06 15.79
C PRO A 81 13.49 -13.90 15.90
N GLY A 82 14.58 -13.26 16.26
CA GLY A 82 15.91 -13.85 16.36
C GLY A 82 16.88 -12.79 16.86
N ASN A 83 17.87 -13.22 17.63
CA ASN A 83 18.87 -12.36 18.25
C ASN A 83 19.78 -11.76 17.16
N ASN A 84 19.31 -10.74 16.44
CA ASN A 84 20.00 -10.18 15.27
C ASN A 84 20.52 -8.77 15.58
N PRO A 85 21.77 -8.64 16.07
CA PRO A 85 22.35 -7.37 16.51
C PRO A 85 22.79 -6.45 15.36
N ARG A 86 22.56 -6.81 14.08
CA ARG A 86 22.85 -5.96 12.91
C ARG A 86 21.73 -6.06 11.88
N LEU A 87 21.01 -4.96 11.69
CA LEU A 87 20.06 -4.80 10.58
C LEU A 87 20.60 -3.80 9.57
N ARG A 88 20.48 -4.15 8.29
CA ARG A 88 20.73 -3.23 7.19
C ARG A 88 19.43 -2.54 6.79
N CYS A 89 19.45 -1.21 6.78
CA CYS A 89 18.32 -0.44 6.31
C CYS A 89 18.08 -0.67 4.81
N GLY A 90 16.89 -1.15 4.43
CA GLY A 90 16.52 -1.28 3.01
C GLY A 90 16.38 0.05 2.26
N ARG A 91 16.32 1.18 2.98
CA ARG A 91 16.22 2.52 2.38
C ARG A 91 17.54 3.26 2.23
N CYS A 92 18.34 3.34 3.29
CA CYS A 92 19.62 4.07 3.27
C CYS A 92 20.84 3.15 3.19
N SER A 93 20.62 1.83 3.13
CA SER A 93 21.67 0.80 3.03
C SER A 93 22.66 0.75 4.20
N LYS A 94 22.44 1.56 5.25
CA LYS A 94 23.27 1.59 6.46
C LYS A 94 22.94 0.44 7.39
N GLU A 95 23.97 -0.20 7.91
CA GLU A 95 23.89 -1.21 8.95
C GLU A 95 23.88 -0.55 10.32
N PHE A 96 22.96 -0.95 11.19
CA PHE A 96 22.88 -0.47 12.56
C PHE A 96 22.54 -1.60 13.52
N ALA A 97 22.99 -1.45 14.76
CA ALA A 97 22.65 -2.37 15.84
C ALA A 97 21.38 -1.90 16.53
N VAL A 98 20.39 -2.79 16.63
CA VAL A 98 19.19 -2.54 17.41
C VAL A 98 19.52 -2.88 18.86
N ARG A 99 19.56 -1.86 19.72
CA ARG A 99 19.61 -2.04 21.17
C ARG A 99 18.16 -2.03 21.65
N THR A 100 17.60 -3.20 21.93
CA THR A 100 16.32 -3.34 22.63
C THR A 100 16.42 -2.86 24.07
#